data_AF-A0AAU7U196-F1
#
_entry.id   AF-A0AAU7U196-F1
#
_cell.length_a   1.000
_cell.length_b   1.000
_cell.length_c   1.000
_cell.angle_alpha   90.00
_cell.angle_beta   90.00
_cell.angle_gamma   90.00
#
_symmetry.space_group_name_H-M   'P 1'
#
loop_
_entity.id
_entity.type
_entity.pdbx_description
1 polymer ?
#
loop_
_entity_poly.entity_id
_entity_poly.type
_entity_poly.pdbx_seq_one_letter_code
_entity_poly.pdbx_strand_id
1 'polypeptide(L)'
;MGPGIYFDISNEAYHHGAGISKSQLDDIAINPAIYQWRKEAPEDEEKKSALDMGTALHCLLLEPEEFDKRFIIAPEFNRRTNEGKANEKAFLADCSGIGMTVMDAEQGRKLQLMRTSALAHPAARWLLEAEGHQEASIYWNDEQTGELCRIRPDKFLTGQPVIVDVKKVADMSRFARHVEEFRYHVQDAYYREGYSKHFGEYPLFIFIAVSESIDCGRYPVRVFQLGEDDVHVGYDLFRRDLAAYHECMQSGNWGGIEELTRPEWAKRKDYA
;
A
#
# COMPACT_ATOMS: atom_id res chain seq x y z
N MET A 1 12.25 18.05 -3.85
CA MET A 1 12.54 17.11 -4.95
C MET A 1 11.84 17.61 -6.20
N GLY A 2 12.45 17.44 -7.38
CA GLY A 2 11.83 17.78 -8.66
C GLY A 2 11.43 16.51 -9.45
N PRO A 3 10.88 16.66 -10.65
CA PRO A 3 10.60 15.53 -11.54
C PRO A 3 11.84 14.65 -11.77
N GLY A 4 11.64 13.34 -11.83
CA GLY A 4 12.71 12.36 -11.98
C GLY A 4 12.45 11.07 -11.22
N ILE A 5 13.39 10.14 -11.33
CA ILE A 5 13.38 8.88 -10.58
C ILE A 5 14.44 8.92 -9.48
N TYR A 6 14.09 8.37 -8.32
CA TYR A 6 14.95 8.32 -7.16
C TYR A 6 14.89 6.94 -6.53
N PHE A 7 16.05 6.29 -6.41
CA PHE A 7 16.16 4.90 -5.95
C PHE A 7 16.30 4.79 -4.43
N ASP A 8 16.90 5.80 -3.77
CA ASP A 8 17.31 5.69 -2.36
C ASP A 8 16.57 6.67 -1.42
N ILE A 9 15.28 6.91 -1.67
CA ILE A 9 14.46 7.74 -0.76
C ILE A 9 13.88 6.87 0.34
N SER A 10 14.17 7.18 1.60
CA SER A 10 13.58 6.48 2.75
C SER A 10 12.05 6.55 2.74
N ASN A 11 11.38 5.57 3.35
CA ASN A 11 9.92 5.58 3.44
C ASN A 11 9.37 6.84 4.12
N GLU A 12 10.03 7.29 5.18
CA GLU A 12 9.69 8.54 5.87
C GLU A 12 9.84 9.76 4.95
N ALA A 13 10.96 9.89 4.23
CA ALA A 13 11.20 11.02 3.33
C ALA A 13 10.24 11.01 2.14
N TYR A 14 9.78 9.83 1.69
CA TYR A 14 8.70 9.74 0.74
C TYR A 14 7.38 10.22 1.34
N HIS A 15 6.90 9.68 2.44
CA HIS A 15 5.59 10.12 2.96
C HIS A 15 5.54 11.63 3.28
N HIS A 16 6.63 12.22 3.75
CA HIS A 16 6.74 13.67 4.04
C HIS A 16 7.22 14.53 2.87
N GLY A 17 7.61 13.90 1.75
CA GLY A 17 8.16 14.60 0.59
C GLY A 17 7.14 15.52 -0.11
N ALA A 18 7.67 16.39 -0.98
CA ALA A 18 6.85 17.22 -1.85
C ALA A 18 6.09 16.37 -2.88
N GLY A 19 5.02 16.93 -3.43
CA GLY A 19 4.21 16.31 -4.48
C GLY A 19 3.08 15.43 -3.95
N ILE A 20 1.99 15.38 -4.70
CA ILE A 20 0.78 14.66 -4.34
C ILE A 20 0.93 13.18 -4.70
N SER A 21 0.62 12.27 -3.77
CA SER A 21 0.59 10.82 -4.00
C SER A 21 -0.83 10.31 -4.20
N LYS A 22 -1.00 9.08 -4.70
CA LYS A 22 -2.32 8.44 -4.81
C LYS A 22 -3.07 8.39 -3.49
N SER A 23 -2.40 8.05 -2.39
CA SER A 23 -3.04 7.99 -1.07
C SER A 23 -3.54 9.36 -0.61
N GLN A 24 -2.83 10.43 -0.99
CA GLN A 24 -3.28 11.79 -0.71
C GLN A 24 -4.42 12.21 -1.63
N LEU A 25 -4.45 11.77 -2.89
CA LEU A 25 -5.61 11.96 -3.77
C LEU A 25 -6.86 11.22 -3.25
N ASP A 26 -6.69 10.08 -2.58
CA ASP A 26 -7.81 9.42 -1.90
C ASP A 26 -8.40 10.28 -0.78
N ASP A 27 -7.57 11.01 -0.03
CA ASP A 27 -8.06 11.98 0.96
C ASP A 27 -8.87 13.09 0.29
N ILE A 28 -8.36 13.65 -0.82
CA ILE A 28 -9.06 14.67 -1.60
C ILE A 28 -10.40 14.15 -2.12
N ALA A 29 -10.46 12.90 -2.56
CA ALA A 29 -11.67 12.26 -3.08
C ALA A 29 -12.74 12.05 -2.02
N ILE A 30 -12.34 11.85 -0.76
CA ILE A 30 -13.27 11.83 0.38
C ILE A 30 -13.76 13.27 0.61
N ASN A 31 -12.82 14.16 0.94
CA ASN A 31 -13.05 15.58 1.17
C ASN A 31 -11.69 16.29 1.27
N PRO A 32 -11.42 17.39 0.55
CA PRO A 32 -10.13 18.08 0.61
C PRO A 32 -9.65 18.47 2.01
N ALA A 33 -10.55 18.72 2.96
CA ALA A 33 -10.18 18.98 4.35
C ALA A 33 -9.51 17.80 5.04
N ILE A 34 -9.78 16.55 4.62
CA ILE A 34 -9.14 15.33 5.16
C ILE A 34 -7.65 15.31 4.85
N TYR A 35 -7.24 15.82 3.68
CA TYR A 35 -5.82 15.94 3.34
C TYR A 35 -5.08 16.89 4.29
N GLN A 36 -5.70 18.03 4.66
CA GLN A 36 -5.13 18.95 5.66
C GLN A 36 -5.13 18.32 7.05
N TRP A 37 -6.27 17.76 7.45
CA TRP A 37 -6.42 17.09 8.74
C TRP A 37 -5.37 15.98 8.93
N ARG A 38 -5.12 15.12 7.93
CA ARG A 38 -4.16 14.03 8.04
C ARG A 38 -2.71 14.53 8.26
N LYS A 39 -2.38 15.74 7.81
CA LYS A 39 -1.06 16.36 8.03
C LYS A 39 -0.92 16.98 9.42
N GLU A 40 -1.99 17.55 9.95
CA GLU A 40 -1.95 18.36 11.17
C GLU A 40 -2.45 17.59 12.41
N ALA A 41 -3.24 16.54 12.21
CA ALA A 41 -3.81 15.76 13.28
C ALA A 41 -2.70 15.08 14.11
N PRO A 42 -2.82 15.09 15.45
CA PRO A 42 -1.85 14.41 16.30
C PRO A 42 -1.93 12.90 16.09
N GLU A 43 -0.77 12.26 16.05
CA GLU A 43 -0.64 10.82 15.94
C GLU A 43 -0.45 10.18 17.32
N ASP A 44 -1.11 9.04 17.53
CA ASP A 44 -0.93 8.20 18.73
C ASP A 44 0.21 7.22 18.48
N GLU A 45 1.42 7.62 18.86
CA GLU A 45 2.66 6.84 18.67
C GLU A 45 2.60 5.45 19.33
N GLU A 46 1.84 5.30 20.43
CA GLU A 46 1.69 4.01 21.11
C GLU A 46 0.90 3.00 20.26
N LYS A 47 -0.05 3.48 19.44
CA LYS A 47 -0.89 2.63 18.57
C LYS A 47 -0.35 2.48 17.15
N LYS A 48 0.67 3.25 16.77
CA LYS A 48 1.32 3.19 15.46
C LYS A 48 2.10 1.88 15.23
N SER A 49 2.54 1.25 16.33
CA SER A 49 3.45 0.10 16.33
C SER A 49 2.79 -1.27 16.12
N ALA A 50 1.49 -1.32 15.83
CA ALA A 50 0.84 -2.59 15.54
C ALA A 50 1.50 -3.23 14.31
N LEU A 51 2.03 -4.45 14.47
CA LEU A 51 2.63 -5.22 13.39
C LEU A 51 1.66 -5.32 12.22
N ASP A 52 2.03 -4.72 11.09
CA ASP A 52 1.34 -4.95 9.83
C ASP A 52 1.97 -6.13 9.08
N MET A 53 1.29 -7.29 9.15
CA MET A 53 1.63 -8.48 8.38
C MET A 53 1.72 -8.21 6.87
N GLY A 54 1.00 -7.21 6.35
CA GLY A 54 1.09 -6.78 4.96
C GLY A 54 2.46 -6.21 4.63
N THR A 55 2.90 -5.20 5.39
CA THR A 55 4.24 -4.60 5.28
C THR A 55 5.36 -5.63 5.43
N ALA A 56 5.24 -6.57 6.37
CA ALA A 56 6.25 -7.62 6.55
C ALA A 56 6.29 -8.60 5.36
N LEU A 57 5.13 -9.01 4.82
CA LEU A 57 5.06 -9.87 3.65
C LEU A 57 5.62 -9.18 2.39
N HIS A 58 5.25 -7.92 2.18
CA HIS A 58 5.72 -7.10 1.07
C HIS A 58 7.26 -7.03 1.07
N CYS A 59 7.85 -6.66 2.21
CA CYS A 59 9.31 -6.67 2.41
C CYS A 59 9.93 -8.03 2.07
N LEU A 60 9.36 -9.09 2.61
CA LEU A 60 9.90 -10.44 2.45
C LEU A 60 9.85 -10.93 0.99
N LEU A 61 8.90 -10.42 0.20
CA LEU A 61 8.74 -10.75 -1.22
C LEU A 61 9.63 -9.90 -2.12
N LEU A 62 9.80 -8.61 -1.79
CA LEU A 62 10.40 -7.62 -2.66
C LEU A 62 11.83 -7.27 -2.26
N GLU A 63 12.11 -7.13 -0.96
CA GLU A 63 13.40 -6.72 -0.39
C GLU A 63 13.84 -7.71 0.71
N PRO A 64 14.03 -9.01 0.40
CA PRO A 64 14.29 -10.02 1.42
C PRO A 64 15.55 -9.75 2.26
N GLU A 65 16.54 -9.06 1.69
CA GLU A 65 17.75 -8.59 2.38
C GLU A 65 17.52 -7.45 3.37
N GLU A 66 16.42 -6.69 3.23
CA GLU A 66 16.01 -5.66 4.18
C GLU A 66 15.14 -6.23 5.31
N PHE A 67 14.55 -7.43 5.12
CA PHE A 67 13.65 -8.03 6.10
C PHE A 67 14.31 -8.18 7.48
N ASP A 68 15.53 -8.75 7.51
CA ASP A 68 16.28 -8.99 8.75
C ASP A 68 16.80 -7.70 9.41
N LYS A 69 16.68 -6.54 8.73
CA LYS A 69 17.01 -5.21 9.27
C LYS A 69 15.78 -4.50 9.86
N ARG A 70 14.57 -4.95 9.53
CA ARG A 70 13.31 -4.30 9.95
C ARG A 70 12.46 -5.17 10.87
N PHE A 71 12.60 -6.50 10.78
CA PHE A 71 11.76 -7.46 11.50
C PHE A 71 12.59 -8.47 12.28
N ILE A 72 12.12 -8.81 13.48
CA ILE A 72 12.69 -9.86 14.32
C ILE A 72 11.63 -10.94 14.51
N ILE A 73 11.93 -12.18 14.13
CA ILE A 73 11.06 -13.32 14.45
C ILE A 73 11.49 -13.89 15.80
N ALA A 74 10.63 -13.73 16.80
CA ALA A 74 10.84 -14.25 18.13
C ALA A 74 10.83 -15.80 18.11
N PRO A 75 11.64 -16.45 18.97
CA PRO A 75 11.59 -17.90 19.11
C PRO A 75 10.25 -18.33 19.73
N GLU A 76 9.95 -19.62 19.64
CA GLU A 76 8.76 -20.17 20.29
C GLU A 76 8.94 -20.20 21.82
N PHE A 77 8.02 -19.56 22.54
CA PHE A 77 8.02 -19.55 24.01
C PHE A 77 6.90 -20.44 24.55
N ASN A 78 7.21 -21.28 25.54
CA ASN A 78 6.19 -22.04 26.25
C ASN A 78 5.42 -21.17 27.25
N ARG A 79 4.40 -20.45 26.75
CA ARG A 79 3.53 -19.54 27.51
C ARG A 79 2.71 -20.22 28.62
N ARG A 80 2.71 -21.56 28.73
CA ARG A 80 2.05 -22.29 29.83
C ARG A 80 2.89 -22.34 31.10
N THR A 81 4.19 -22.11 30.99
CA THR A 81 5.13 -22.13 32.13
C THR A 81 5.48 -20.71 32.59
N ASN A 82 5.77 -20.54 33.87
CA ASN A 82 6.24 -19.25 34.40
C ASN A 82 7.60 -18.87 33.79
N GLU A 83 8.47 -19.85 33.57
CA GLU A 83 9.77 -19.67 32.90
C GLU A 83 9.60 -19.18 31.45
N GLY A 84 8.74 -19.83 30.66
CA GLY A 84 8.50 -19.42 29.27
C GLY A 84 7.92 -18.01 29.16
N LYS A 85 7.03 -17.61 30.07
CA LYS A 85 6.53 -16.22 30.15
C LYS A 85 7.63 -15.23 30.54
N ALA A 86 8.53 -15.62 31.44
CA ALA A 86 9.65 -14.79 31.85
C ALA A 86 10.66 -14.61 30.70
N ASN A 87 10.95 -15.69 29.95
CA ASN A 87 11.83 -15.67 28.79
C ASN A 87 11.25 -14.80 27.65
N GLU A 88 9.96 -14.92 27.37
CA GLU A 88 9.28 -14.06 26.38
C GLU A 88 9.38 -12.59 26.78
N LYS A 89 9.12 -12.27 28.05
CA LYS A 89 9.22 -10.90 28.57
C LYS A 89 10.66 -10.36 28.48
N ALA A 90 11.66 -11.19 28.81
CA ALA A 90 13.06 -10.82 28.71
C ALA A 90 13.46 -10.55 27.26
N PHE A 91 13.06 -11.42 26.33
CA PHE A 91 13.30 -11.22 24.90
C PHE A 91 12.68 -9.93 24.37
N LEU A 92 11.41 -9.66 24.70
CA LEU A 92 10.75 -8.42 24.28
C LEU A 92 11.41 -7.18 24.89
N ALA A 93 11.95 -7.29 26.12
CA ALA A 93 12.72 -6.22 26.74
C ALA A 93 14.07 -5.99 26.05
N ASP A 94 14.77 -7.07 25.66
CA ASP A 94 16.05 -6.99 24.93
C ASP A 94 15.85 -6.42 23.52
N CYS A 95 14.71 -6.70 22.89
CA CYS A 95 14.33 -6.08 21.61
C CYS A 95 13.82 -4.64 21.76
N SER A 96 13.41 -4.23 22.97
CA SER A 96 12.94 -2.88 23.25
C SER A 96 14.11 -1.90 23.11
N GLY A 97 14.08 -1.08 22.05
CA GLY A 97 15.13 -0.11 21.73
C GLY A 97 15.98 -0.46 20.51
N ILE A 98 15.81 -1.64 19.91
CA ILE A 98 16.44 -1.98 18.62
C ILE A 98 15.79 -1.19 17.46
N GLY A 99 14.54 -0.74 17.63
CA GLY A 99 13.80 -0.02 16.60
C GLY A 99 13.27 -0.92 15.47
N MET A 100 13.27 -2.25 15.70
CA MET A 100 12.73 -3.25 14.78
C MET A 100 11.38 -3.77 15.26
N THR A 101 10.54 -4.21 14.32
CA THR A 101 9.24 -4.79 14.63
C THR A 101 9.41 -6.26 15.01
N VAL A 102 9.02 -6.61 16.24
CA VAL A 102 9.07 -7.99 16.71
C VAL A 102 7.79 -8.73 16.31
N MET A 103 7.97 -9.90 15.72
CA MET A 103 6.94 -10.84 15.31
C MET A 103 7.05 -12.10 16.16
N ASP A 104 5.94 -12.74 16.50
CA ASP A 104 5.99 -14.05 17.15
C ASP A 104 6.33 -15.19 16.17
N ALA A 105 6.65 -16.36 16.71
CA ALA A 105 7.03 -17.53 15.93
C ALA A 105 5.93 -18.00 14.95
N GLU A 106 4.65 -17.84 15.31
CA GLU A 106 3.53 -18.24 14.46
C GLU A 106 3.36 -17.29 13.28
N GLN A 107 3.47 -15.98 13.53
CA GLN A 107 3.49 -14.94 12.52
C GLN A 107 4.65 -15.12 11.55
N GLY A 108 5.85 -15.38 12.06
CA GLY A 108 7.04 -15.67 11.25
C GLY A 108 6.85 -16.91 10.37
N ARG A 109 6.35 -18.01 10.92
CA ARG A 109 6.01 -19.23 10.16
C ARG A 109 4.98 -18.93 9.06
N LYS A 110 3.93 -18.18 9.39
CA LYS A 110 2.87 -17.79 8.45
C LYS A 110 3.42 -16.98 7.27
N LEU A 111 4.26 -15.98 7.54
CA LEU A 111 4.91 -15.19 6.49
C LEU A 111 5.73 -16.06 5.53
N GLN A 112 6.55 -16.98 6.06
CA GLN A 112 7.38 -17.85 5.22
C GLN A 112 6.53 -18.77 4.34
N LEU A 113 5.41 -19.27 4.86
CA LEU A 113 4.47 -20.08 4.06
C LEU A 113 3.78 -19.24 2.98
N MET A 114 3.39 -18.00 3.28
CA MET A 114 2.80 -17.08 2.29
C MET A 114 3.82 -16.73 1.20
N ARG A 115 5.07 -16.41 1.57
CA ARG A 115 6.18 -16.16 0.64
C ARG A 115 6.41 -17.36 -0.28
N THR A 116 6.53 -18.55 0.29
CA THR A 116 6.75 -19.79 -0.46
C THR A 116 5.56 -20.09 -1.38
N SER A 117 4.33 -19.78 -0.95
CA SER A 117 3.14 -19.93 -1.80
C SER A 117 3.16 -18.97 -2.99
N ALA A 118 3.63 -17.73 -2.80
CA ALA A 118 3.80 -16.77 -3.88
C ALA A 118 4.86 -17.21 -4.90
N LEU A 119 6.01 -17.69 -4.42
CA LEU A 119 7.08 -18.21 -5.27
C LEU A 119 6.73 -19.55 -5.95
N ALA A 120 5.71 -20.26 -5.46
CA ALA A 120 5.19 -21.46 -6.12
C ALA A 120 4.25 -21.13 -7.31
N HIS A 121 3.66 -19.94 -7.35
CA HIS A 121 2.82 -19.51 -8.46
C HIS A 121 3.70 -19.02 -9.64
N PRO A 122 3.63 -19.64 -10.85
CA PRO A 122 4.59 -19.37 -11.93
C PRO A 122 4.70 -17.89 -12.34
N ALA A 123 3.57 -17.21 -12.55
CA ALA A 123 3.57 -15.80 -12.95
C ALA A 123 4.08 -14.86 -11.83
N ALA A 124 3.60 -15.04 -10.59
CA ALA A 124 4.05 -14.25 -9.45
C ALA A 124 5.55 -14.42 -9.21
N ARG A 125 6.04 -15.67 -9.22
CA ARG A 125 7.47 -15.96 -9.12
C ARG A 125 8.28 -15.23 -10.17
N TRP A 126 7.87 -15.33 -11.44
CA TRP A 126 8.58 -14.68 -12.53
C TRP A 126 8.64 -13.16 -12.36
N LEU A 127 7.53 -12.52 -11.98
CA LEU A 127 7.47 -11.08 -11.71
C LEU A 127 8.35 -10.67 -10.52
N LEU A 128 8.36 -11.47 -9.45
CA LEU A 128 9.16 -11.23 -8.25
C LEU A 128 10.66 -11.44 -8.50
N GLU A 129 11.06 -12.42 -9.31
CA GLU A 129 12.46 -12.74 -9.62
C GLU A 129 13.04 -11.92 -10.79
N ALA A 130 12.20 -11.36 -11.68
CA ALA A 130 12.67 -10.58 -12.83
C ALA A 130 13.50 -9.35 -12.42
N GLU A 131 14.45 -8.93 -13.25
CA GLU A 131 15.22 -7.71 -12.97
C GLU A 131 14.33 -6.47 -12.99
N GLY A 132 14.53 -5.61 -12.00
CA GLY A 132 13.68 -4.45 -11.75
C GLY A 132 14.18 -3.64 -10.56
N HIS A 133 13.51 -2.53 -10.30
CA HIS A 133 13.76 -1.71 -9.13
C HIS A 133 12.58 -1.82 -8.16
N GLN A 134 12.85 -2.17 -6.90
CA GLN A 134 11.86 -2.11 -5.82
C GLN A 134 11.86 -0.73 -5.16
N GLU A 135 10.70 -0.30 -4.65
CA GLU A 135 10.51 0.90 -3.81
C GLU A 135 11.07 2.23 -4.37
N ALA A 136 11.43 2.25 -5.66
CA ALA A 136 11.94 3.43 -6.35
C ALA A 136 10.80 4.42 -6.60
N SER A 137 11.07 5.70 -6.36
CA SER A 137 10.05 6.75 -6.41
C SER A 137 10.15 7.53 -7.71
N ILE A 138 9.03 7.70 -8.39
CA ILE A 138 8.93 8.44 -9.66
C ILE A 138 8.12 9.71 -9.40
N TYR A 139 8.69 10.84 -9.77
CA TYR A 139 8.09 12.17 -9.67
C TYR A 139 7.93 12.77 -11.06
N TRP A 140 6.79 13.42 -11.30
CA TRP A 140 6.54 14.15 -12.54
C TRP A 140 5.70 15.38 -12.26
N ASN A 141 5.79 16.38 -13.14
CA ASN A 141 4.85 17.49 -13.11
C ASN A 141 3.67 17.12 -13.98
N ASP A 142 2.47 17.29 -13.44
CA ASP A 142 1.26 17.13 -14.21
C ASP A 142 1.13 18.22 -15.28
N GLU A 143 0.80 17.84 -16.52
CA GLU A 143 0.76 18.79 -17.65
C GLU A 143 -0.42 19.76 -17.56
N GLN A 144 -1.54 19.36 -16.94
CA GLN A 144 -2.75 20.18 -16.89
C GLN A 144 -2.74 21.15 -15.71
N THR A 145 -2.34 20.66 -14.54
CA THR A 145 -2.37 21.43 -13.29
C THR A 145 -1.02 22.04 -12.92
N GLY A 146 0.09 21.52 -13.48
CA GLY A 146 1.45 21.88 -13.07
C GLY A 146 1.85 21.31 -11.70
N GLU A 147 0.97 20.56 -11.03
CA GLU A 147 1.22 19.99 -9.71
C GLU A 147 2.29 18.90 -9.80
N LEU A 148 3.20 18.91 -8.82
CA LEU A 148 4.17 17.83 -8.67
C LEU A 148 3.42 16.58 -8.18
N CYS A 149 3.49 15.52 -8.94
CA CYS A 149 2.89 14.22 -8.67
C CYS A 149 3.97 13.19 -8.34
N ARG A 150 3.60 12.13 -7.61
CA ARG A 150 4.54 11.06 -7.27
C ARG A 150 3.91 9.70 -7.06
N ILE A 151 4.68 8.68 -7.41
CA ILE A 151 4.37 7.28 -7.15
C ILE A 151 5.60 6.56 -6.60
N ARG A 152 5.33 5.46 -5.90
CA ARG A 152 6.32 4.48 -5.51
C ARG A 152 5.77 3.10 -5.84
N PRO A 153 6.07 2.57 -7.03
CA PRO A 153 5.80 1.18 -7.36
C PRO A 153 6.51 0.25 -6.38
N ASP A 154 5.81 -0.80 -5.94
CA ASP A 154 6.44 -1.88 -5.17
C ASP A 154 7.61 -2.48 -5.95
N LYS A 155 7.41 -2.66 -7.26
CA LYS A 155 8.47 -2.96 -8.22
C LYS A 155 8.08 -2.54 -9.63
N PHE A 156 9.05 -2.10 -10.43
CA PHE A 156 8.91 -2.06 -11.88
C PHE A 156 10.09 -2.76 -12.56
N LEU A 157 9.85 -3.38 -13.71
CA LEU A 157 10.85 -4.17 -14.41
C LEU A 157 11.72 -3.30 -15.33
N THR A 158 12.99 -3.66 -15.50
CA THR A 158 13.92 -2.93 -16.40
C THR A 158 13.86 -3.43 -17.84
N GLY A 159 13.49 -4.69 -18.06
CA GLY A 159 13.46 -5.31 -19.40
C GLY A 159 12.16 -5.12 -20.18
N GLN A 160 11.10 -4.62 -19.54
CA GLN A 160 9.78 -4.44 -20.14
C GLN A 160 8.92 -3.49 -19.30
N PRO A 161 7.96 -2.76 -19.89
CA PRO A 161 7.14 -1.79 -19.18
C PRO A 161 6.07 -2.50 -18.34
N VAL A 162 6.46 -2.93 -17.14
CA VAL A 162 5.58 -3.59 -16.17
C VAL A 162 5.82 -3.04 -14.78
N ILE A 163 4.74 -2.66 -14.13
CA ILE A 163 4.65 -2.36 -12.70
C ILE A 163 4.01 -3.56 -12.00
N VAL A 164 4.58 -3.93 -10.87
CA VAL A 164 4.08 -4.97 -9.97
C VAL A 164 3.67 -4.28 -8.67
N ASP A 165 2.54 -4.70 -8.12
CA ASP A 165 2.03 -4.27 -6.81
C ASP A 165 1.55 -5.50 -6.01
N VAL A 166 2.08 -5.68 -4.80
CA VAL A 166 1.83 -6.83 -3.95
C VAL A 166 0.77 -6.48 -2.91
N LYS A 167 -0.33 -7.23 -2.90
CA LYS A 167 -1.41 -7.04 -1.93
C LYS A 167 -1.58 -8.27 -1.05
N LYS A 168 -1.43 -8.09 0.26
CA LYS A 168 -1.98 -9.03 1.25
C LYS A 168 -3.50 -8.88 1.28
N VAL A 169 -4.23 -9.99 1.14
CA VAL A 169 -5.68 -10.02 1.29
C VAL A 169 -6.10 -10.94 2.42
N ALA A 170 -7.09 -10.53 3.22
CA ALA A 170 -7.62 -11.37 4.29
C ALA A 170 -8.19 -12.69 3.73
N ASP A 171 -8.92 -12.58 2.61
CA ASP A 171 -9.44 -13.70 1.86
C ASP A 171 -9.46 -13.37 0.37
N MET A 172 -9.10 -14.33 -0.48
CA MET A 172 -8.99 -14.11 -1.92
C MET A 172 -10.32 -13.67 -2.57
N SER A 173 -11.47 -14.13 -2.06
CA SER A 173 -12.78 -13.71 -2.57
C SER A 173 -13.07 -12.22 -2.37
N ARG A 174 -12.40 -11.58 -1.41
CA ARG A 174 -12.57 -10.15 -1.10
C ARG A 174 -11.78 -9.23 -2.01
N PHE A 175 -10.81 -9.75 -2.78
CA PHE A 175 -9.90 -8.90 -3.55
C PHE A 175 -10.65 -7.98 -4.54
N ALA A 176 -11.66 -8.49 -5.25
CA ALA A 176 -12.45 -7.67 -6.16
C ALA A 176 -13.17 -6.51 -5.45
N ARG A 177 -13.68 -6.75 -4.23
CA ARG A 177 -14.30 -5.70 -3.42
C ARG A 177 -13.27 -4.68 -2.93
N HIS A 178 -12.07 -5.14 -2.58
CA HIS A 178 -10.97 -4.27 -2.19
C HIS A 178 -10.49 -3.34 -3.32
N VAL A 179 -10.59 -3.78 -4.59
CA VAL A 179 -10.29 -2.91 -5.74
C VAL A 179 -11.17 -1.65 -5.75
N GLU A 180 -12.43 -1.78 -5.36
CA GLU A 180 -13.34 -0.66 -5.22
C GLU A 180 -13.09 0.10 -3.91
N GLU A 181 -13.14 -0.59 -2.77
CA GLU A 181 -13.05 0.03 -1.44
C GLU A 181 -11.76 0.82 -1.22
N PHE A 182 -10.64 0.35 -1.77
CA PHE A 182 -9.34 1.01 -1.67
C PHE A 182 -8.92 1.69 -2.96
N ARG A 183 -9.83 1.83 -3.93
CA ARG A 183 -9.60 2.54 -5.20
C ARG A 183 -8.34 2.07 -5.92
N TYR A 184 -8.14 0.75 -6.04
CA TYR A 184 -6.96 0.20 -6.73
C TYR A 184 -6.97 0.48 -8.24
N HIS A 185 -8.14 0.70 -8.84
CA HIS A 185 -8.26 1.16 -10.23
C HIS A 185 -7.69 2.57 -10.42
N VAL A 186 -7.88 3.47 -9.45
CA VAL A 186 -7.24 4.79 -9.39
C VAL A 186 -5.73 4.65 -9.19
N GLN A 187 -5.29 3.72 -8.34
CA GLN A 187 -3.86 3.41 -8.16
C GLN A 187 -3.21 2.95 -9.46
N ASP A 188 -3.80 1.97 -10.12
CA ASP A 188 -3.35 1.43 -11.40
C ASP A 188 -3.16 2.58 -12.41
N ALA A 189 -4.21 3.35 -12.68
CA ALA A 189 -4.16 4.43 -13.67
C ALA A 189 -3.14 5.53 -13.32
N TYR A 190 -3.07 5.95 -12.06
CA TYR A 190 -2.14 6.99 -11.59
C TYR A 190 -0.67 6.53 -11.68
N TYR A 191 -0.41 5.26 -11.39
CA TYR A 191 0.93 4.69 -11.48
C TYR A 191 1.38 4.49 -12.93
N ARG A 192 0.48 4.05 -13.81
CA ARG A 192 0.77 3.97 -15.25
C ARG A 192 1.07 5.34 -15.85
N GLU A 193 0.33 6.38 -15.45
CA GLU A 193 0.62 7.76 -15.85
C GLU A 193 2.03 8.18 -15.39
N GLY A 194 2.33 8.08 -14.10
CA GLY A 194 3.63 8.51 -13.57
C GLY A 194 4.81 7.79 -14.23
N TYR A 195 4.69 6.47 -14.46
CA TYR A 195 5.67 5.70 -15.21
C TYR A 195 5.79 6.17 -16.66
N SER A 196 4.67 6.34 -17.36
CA SER A 196 4.65 6.78 -18.75
C SER A 196 5.26 8.17 -18.93
N LYS A 197 5.01 9.10 -18.00
CA LYS A 197 5.62 10.44 -18.02
C LYS A 197 7.13 10.41 -17.82
N HIS A 198 7.67 9.40 -17.14
CA HIS A 198 9.11 9.26 -16.93
C HIS A 198 9.81 8.48 -18.05
N PHE A 199 9.26 7.33 -18.43
CA PHE A 199 9.89 6.39 -19.35
C PHE A 199 9.42 6.51 -20.81
N GLY A 200 8.31 7.21 -21.07
CA GLY A 200 7.72 7.34 -22.41
C GLY A 200 6.98 6.09 -22.91
N GLU A 201 6.73 5.11 -22.04
CA GLU A 201 6.04 3.86 -22.35
C GLU A 201 4.86 3.66 -21.40
N TYR A 202 3.75 3.09 -21.90
CA TYR A 202 2.59 2.78 -21.06
C TYR A 202 2.71 1.36 -20.51
N PRO A 203 2.86 1.18 -19.19
CA PRO A 203 3.15 -0.14 -18.63
C PRO A 203 1.90 -0.97 -18.39
N LEU A 204 2.08 -2.29 -18.32
CA LEU A 204 1.12 -3.15 -17.63
C LEU A 204 1.22 -2.91 -16.13
N PHE A 205 0.09 -2.93 -15.43
CA PHE A 205 0.05 -2.89 -13.98
C PHE A 205 -0.52 -4.20 -13.46
N ILE A 206 0.28 -4.92 -12.69
CA ILE A 206 -0.01 -6.29 -12.27
C ILE A 206 -0.05 -6.38 -10.75
N PHE A 207 -1.21 -6.77 -10.22
CA PHE A 207 -1.38 -7.07 -8.82
C PHE A 207 -0.99 -8.52 -8.53
N ILE A 208 -0.14 -8.74 -7.53
CA ILE A 208 0.10 -10.06 -6.91
C ILE A 208 -0.66 -10.09 -5.59
N ALA A 209 -1.82 -10.73 -5.59
CA ALA A 209 -2.64 -10.90 -4.39
C ALA A 209 -2.24 -12.19 -3.66
N VAL A 210 -1.88 -12.08 -2.37
CA VAL A 210 -1.53 -13.20 -1.49
C VAL A 210 -2.54 -13.28 -0.34
N SER A 211 -3.27 -14.38 -0.24
CA SER A 211 -4.30 -14.57 0.78
C SER A 211 -3.71 -14.95 2.13
N GLU A 212 -4.25 -14.36 3.19
CA GLU A 212 -3.94 -14.65 4.57
C GLU A 212 -4.76 -15.83 5.11
N SER A 213 -5.92 -16.11 4.53
CA SER A 213 -6.71 -17.33 4.77
C SER A 213 -6.10 -18.54 4.06
N ILE A 214 -6.21 -19.71 4.70
CA ILE A 214 -5.77 -20.99 4.15
C ILE A 214 -6.89 -21.59 3.29
N ASP A 215 -6.52 -22.13 2.13
CA ASP A 215 -7.35 -23.03 1.31
C ASP A 215 -6.56 -24.32 1.04
N CYS A 216 -7.16 -25.47 1.38
CA CYS A 216 -6.56 -26.79 1.20
C CYS A 216 -5.10 -26.90 1.66
N GLY A 217 -4.78 -26.30 2.82
CA GLY A 217 -3.44 -26.32 3.42
C GLY A 217 -2.42 -25.38 2.79
N ARG A 218 -2.83 -24.46 1.90
CA ARG A 218 -1.96 -23.48 1.24
C ARG A 218 -2.50 -22.07 1.43
N TYR A 219 -1.66 -21.07 1.19
CA TYR A 219 -2.08 -19.68 1.09
C TYR A 219 -2.32 -19.34 -0.39
N PRO A 220 -3.57 -19.14 -0.84
CA PRO A 220 -3.85 -18.83 -2.24
C PRO A 220 -3.10 -17.60 -2.75
N VAL A 221 -2.57 -17.71 -3.96
CA VAL A 221 -1.96 -16.59 -4.68
C VAL A 221 -2.60 -16.46 -6.04
N ARG A 222 -2.95 -15.23 -6.41
CA ARG A 222 -3.50 -14.91 -7.73
C ARG A 222 -2.85 -13.65 -8.26
N VAL A 223 -2.65 -13.63 -9.57
CA VAL A 223 -2.08 -12.50 -10.30
C VAL A 223 -3.19 -11.88 -11.14
N PHE A 224 -3.36 -10.56 -11.04
CA PHE A 224 -4.45 -9.84 -11.67
C PHE A 224 -3.95 -8.62 -12.45
N GLN A 225 -4.65 -8.33 -13.54
CA GLN A 225 -4.62 -7.07 -14.24
C GLN A 225 -6.06 -6.54 -14.27
N LEU A 226 -6.26 -5.24 -14.11
CA LEU A 226 -7.58 -4.63 -14.27
C LEU A 226 -7.93 -4.48 -15.75
N GLY A 227 -9.22 -4.60 -16.07
CA GLY A 227 -9.73 -4.38 -17.42
C GLY A 227 -9.54 -2.92 -17.85
N GLU A 228 -9.45 -2.67 -19.16
CA GLU A 228 -9.21 -1.33 -19.69
C GLU A 228 -10.31 -0.33 -19.26
N ASP A 229 -11.57 -0.76 -19.21
CA ASP A 229 -12.69 0.08 -18.77
C ASP A 229 -12.51 0.55 -17.31
N ASP A 230 -12.09 -0.34 -16.40
CA ASP A 230 -11.84 0.01 -15.00
C ASP A 230 -10.63 0.94 -14.85
N VAL A 231 -9.60 0.75 -15.68
CA VAL A 231 -8.42 1.63 -15.72
C VAL A 231 -8.80 3.02 -16.23
N HIS A 232 -9.66 3.12 -17.24
CA HIS A 232 -10.18 4.41 -17.73
C HIS A 232 -11.01 5.13 -16.66
N VAL A 233 -11.88 4.42 -15.93
CA VAL A 233 -12.60 5.00 -14.79
C VAL A 233 -11.62 5.50 -13.73
N GLY A 234 -10.58 4.71 -13.42
CA GLY A 234 -9.51 5.12 -12.52
C GLY A 234 -8.81 6.40 -12.98
N TYR A 235 -8.57 6.53 -14.28
CA TYR A 235 -7.99 7.72 -14.90
C TYR A 235 -8.85 8.96 -14.69
N ASP A 236 -10.12 8.89 -15.06
CA ASP A 236 -11.06 10.01 -14.91
C ASP A 236 -11.18 10.45 -13.45
N LEU A 237 -11.20 9.49 -12.52
CA LEU A 237 -11.29 9.75 -11.09
C LEU A 237 -10.04 10.47 -10.55
N PHE A 238 -8.83 9.99 -10.83
CA PHE A 238 -7.65 10.69 -10.31
C PHE A 238 -7.46 12.06 -10.97
N ARG A 239 -7.87 12.23 -12.24
CA ARG A 239 -7.86 13.52 -12.94
C ARG A 239 -8.77 14.53 -12.25
N ARG A 240 -9.99 14.10 -11.90
CA ARG A 240 -10.94 14.90 -11.10
C ARG A 240 -10.34 15.26 -9.74
N ASP A 241 -9.77 14.29 -9.02
CA ASP A 241 -9.22 14.52 -7.69
C ASP A 241 -8.00 15.46 -7.73
N LEU A 242 -7.15 15.33 -8.76
CA LEU A 242 -5.99 16.21 -8.96
C LEU A 242 -6.41 17.65 -9.30
N ALA A 243 -7.46 17.81 -10.12
CA ALA A 243 -8.03 19.13 -10.41
C ALA A 243 -8.61 19.79 -9.15
N ALA A 244 -9.34 19.03 -8.32
CA ALA A 244 -9.85 19.51 -7.04
C ALA A 244 -8.72 19.91 -6.08
N TYR A 245 -7.68 19.08 -5.99
CA TYR A 245 -6.47 19.41 -5.23
C TYR A 245 -5.84 20.72 -5.71
N HIS A 246 -5.67 20.89 -7.02
CA HIS A 246 -5.12 22.11 -7.61
C HIS A 246 -5.97 23.35 -7.29
N GLU A 247 -7.29 23.27 -7.40
CA GLU A 247 -8.20 24.37 -7.04
C GLU A 247 -8.06 24.75 -5.55
N CYS A 248 -7.98 23.76 -4.66
CA CYS A 248 -7.72 23.99 -3.24
C CYS A 248 -6.37 24.66 -3.00
N MET A 249 -5.33 24.25 -3.72
CA MET A 249 -4.00 24.85 -3.63
C MET A 249 -4.00 26.32 -4.10
N GLN A 250 -4.73 26.64 -5.17
CA GLN A 250 -4.82 28.01 -5.70
C GLN A 250 -5.66 28.93 -4.82
N SER A 251 -6.81 28.44 -4.36
CA SER A 251 -7.78 29.24 -3.61
C SER A 251 -7.48 29.32 -2.10
N GLY A 252 -6.72 28.37 -1.57
CA GLY A 252 -6.56 28.15 -0.14
C GLY A 252 -7.82 27.64 0.57
N ASN A 253 -8.88 27.34 -0.18
CA ASN A 253 -10.14 26.83 0.36
C ASN A 253 -10.16 25.30 0.30
N TRP A 254 -10.19 24.66 1.47
CA TRP A 254 -10.21 23.21 1.62
C TRP A 254 -11.58 22.68 2.06
N GLY A 255 -12.59 23.55 2.22
CA GLY A 255 -13.90 23.17 2.70
C GLY A 255 -13.88 22.64 4.14
N GLY A 256 -14.52 21.48 4.36
CA GLY A 256 -14.49 20.76 5.64
C GLY A 256 -15.82 20.60 6.37
N ILE A 257 -16.92 21.07 5.79
CA ILE A 257 -18.28 20.78 6.28
C ILE A 257 -18.97 19.90 5.24
N GLU A 258 -19.44 18.73 5.68
CA GLU A 258 -20.15 17.77 4.83
C GLU A 258 -21.63 17.72 5.20
N GLU A 259 -22.48 17.65 4.18
CA GLU A 259 -23.90 17.39 4.38
C GLU A 259 -24.12 15.88 4.60
N LEU A 260 -24.45 15.50 5.83
CA LEU A 260 -24.83 14.13 6.14
C LEU A 260 -26.34 13.95 5.97
N THR A 261 -26.74 13.12 5.02
CA THR A 261 -28.14 12.74 4.83
C THR A 261 -28.46 11.43 5.54
N ARG A 262 -29.64 11.34 6.17
CA ARG A 262 -30.14 10.09 6.78
C ARG A 262 -30.17 8.96 5.73
N PRO A 263 -29.78 7.72 6.08
CA PRO A 263 -29.82 6.61 5.14
C PRO A 263 -31.26 6.26 4.73
N GLU A 264 -31.41 5.73 3.51
CA GLU A 264 -32.72 5.58 2.88
C GLU A 264 -33.67 4.64 3.63
N TRP A 265 -33.13 3.59 4.27
CA TRP A 265 -33.92 2.69 5.12
C TRP A 265 -34.54 3.40 6.32
N ALA A 266 -33.91 4.46 6.83
CA ALA A 266 -34.40 5.23 7.97
C ALA A 266 -35.51 6.17 7.55
N LYS A 267 -35.37 6.83 6.38
CA LYS A 267 -36.41 7.70 5.81
C LYS A 267 -37.69 6.94 5.49
N ARG A 268 -37.58 5.69 4.99
CA ARG A 268 -38.74 4.84 4.68
C ARG A 268 -39.63 4.53 5.88
N LYS A 269 -39.09 4.54 7.11
CA LYS A 269 -39.87 4.30 8.34
C LYS A 269 -40.75 5.48 8.75
N ASP A 270 -40.46 6.69 8.28
CA ASP A 270 -41.24 7.89 8.64
C ASP A 270 -42.59 7.93 7.92
N TYR A 271 -42.73 7.12 6.85
CA TYR A 271 -43.91 7.03 6.00
C TYR A 271 -44.62 5.66 6.10
N ALA A 272 -44.24 4.84 7.09
CA ALA A 272 -44.82 3.53 7.38
C ALA A 272 -45.71 3.60 8.61
#